data_AF-A0A3D4NY33-F1
#
_entry.id   AF-A0A3D4NY33-F1
#
_cell.length_a   1.000
_cell.length_b   1.000
_cell.length_c   1.000
_cell.angle_alpha   90.00
_cell.angle_beta   90.00
_cell.angle_gamma   90.00
#
_symmetry.space_group_name_H-M   'P 1'
#
loop_
_entity.id
_entity.type
_entity.pdbx_description
1 polymer ?
#
loop_
_entity_poly.entity_id
_entity_poly.type
_entity_poly.pdbx_seq_one_letter_code
_entity_poly.pdbx_strand_id
1 'polypeptide(L)' 'EHNLDVIKYCDHVIDLGPEGGEKGGWIVAQGTPEEVAAVAGSHTGRFLRKALDKDGRAA' A
#
# COMPACT_ATOMS: atom_id res chain seq x y z
N GLU A 1 12.37 -6.90 1.67
CA GLU A 1 12.14 -6.65 0.23
C GLU A 1 10.66 -6.32 0.01
N HIS A 2 10.34 -5.37 -0.88
CA HIS A 2 9.00 -4.81 -1.05
C HIS A 2 8.10 -5.67 -1.95
N ASN A 3 7.84 -6.91 -1.54
CA ASN A 3 7.08 -7.87 -2.35
C ASN A 3 5.55 -7.68 -2.20
N LEU A 4 4.90 -7.22 -3.26
CA LEU A 4 3.45 -6.99 -3.30
C LEU A 4 2.63 -8.27 -3.16
N ASP A 5 3.16 -9.42 -3.58
CA ASP A 5 2.48 -10.71 -3.43
C ASP A 5 2.40 -11.15 -1.97
N VAL A 6 3.26 -10.60 -1.10
CA VAL A 6 3.14 -10.79 0.35
C VAL A 6 2.16 -9.77 0.93
N ILE A 7 2.32 -8.50 0.58
CA ILE A 7 1.57 -7.38 1.17
C ILE A 7 0.05 -7.51 0.91
N LYS A 8 -0.36 -8.00 -0.26
CA LYS A 8 -1.79 -8.15 -0.63
C LYS A 8 -2.57 -9.19 0.20
N TYR A 9 -1.86 -10.04 0.96
CA TYR A 9 -2.48 -11.02 1.87
C TYR A 9 -2.35 -10.64 3.34
N CYS A 10 -1.77 -9.48 3.66
CA CYS A 10 -1.73 -9.00 5.04
C CYS A 10 -3.13 -8.57 5.51
N ASP A 11 -3.42 -8.79 6.80
CA ASP A 11 -4.65 -8.28 7.41
C ASP A 11 -4.60 -6.76 7.60
N HIS A 12 -3.39 -6.22 7.80
CA HIS A 12 -3.17 -4.80 8.01
C HIS A 12 -1.83 -4.34 7.42
N VAL A 13 -1.83 -3.16 6.82
CA VAL A 13 -0.68 -2.52 6.18
C VAL A 13 -0.54 -1.11 6.75
N ILE A 14 0.69 -0.72 7.09
CA ILE A 14 1.06 0.65 7.44
C ILE A 14 2.05 1.13 6.38
N ASP A 15 1.68 2.15 5.62
CA ASP A 15 2.50 2.73 4.56
C ASP A 15 3.23 3.98 5.07
N LEU A 16 4.55 3.98 4.93
CA LEU A 16 5.41 5.06 5.38
C LEU A 16 5.97 5.84 4.20
N GLY A 17 6.04 7.16 4.34
CA GLY A 17 6.52 8.03 3.27
C GLY A 17 6.26 9.51 3.59
N PRO A 18 5.93 10.36 2.60
CA PRO A 18 5.73 10.03 1.18
C PRO A 18 7.04 9.66 0.44
N GLU A 19 8.17 10.12 0.96
CA GLU A 19 9.51 9.91 0.38
C GLU A 19 10.43 9.18 1.37
N GLY A 20 11.68 8.91 0.96
CA GLY A 20 12.74 8.45 1.86
C GLY A 20 13.50 9.60 2.54
N GLY A 21 14.19 9.29 3.64
CA GLY A 21 15.05 10.24 4.35
C GLY A 21 14.27 11.34 5.08
N GLU A 22 14.78 12.57 5.07
CA GLU A 22 14.19 13.72 5.80
C GLU A 22 12.79 14.12 5.31
N LYS A 23 12.41 13.70 4.10
CA LYS A 23 11.08 13.93 3.53
C LYS A 23 10.11 12.77 3.80
N GLY A 24 10.55 11.75 4.53
CA GLY A 24 9.77 10.61 4.95
C GLY A 24 9.40 10.63 6.43
N GLY A 25 9.08 9.45 6.97
CA GLY A 25 8.82 9.27 8.40
C GLY A 25 7.36 9.49 8.82
N TRP A 26 6.45 9.70 7.86
CA TRP A 26 5.03 9.90 8.12
C TRP A 26 4.23 8.65 7.75
N ILE A 27 3.14 8.41 8.48
CA ILE A 27 2.12 7.44 8.08
C ILE A 27 1.30 8.07 6.96
N VAL A 28 1.41 7.53 5.76
CA VAL A 28 0.71 8.01 4.55
C VAL A 28 -0.64 7.32 4.38
N ALA A 29 -0.70 6.04 4.73
CA ALA A 29 -1.90 5.23 4.74
C ALA A 29 -1.79 4.12 5.78
N GLN A 30 -2.91 3.67 6.32
CA GLN A 30 -2.99 2.47 7.16
C GLN A 30 -4.37 1.84 7.00
N GLY A 31 -4.44 0.52 7.12
CA GLY A 31 -5.70 -0.23 6.93
C GLY A 31 -5.46 -1.59 6.31
N THR A 32 -6.52 -2.19 5.75
CA THR A 32 -6.39 -3.39 4.91
C THR A 32 -5.63 -3.07 3.62
N PRO A 33 -5.14 -4.08 2.87
CA PRO A 33 -4.53 -3.87 1.56
C PRO A 33 -5.43 -3.09 0.59
N GLU A 34 -6.73 -3.36 0.59
CA GLU A 34 -7.73 -2.69 -0.24
C GLU A 34 -7.90 -1.21 0.16
N GLU A 35 -7.94 -0.92 1.46
CA GLU A 35 -8.03 0.46 1.98
C GLU A 35 -6.78 1.27 1.62
N VAL A 36 -5.58 0.70 1.82
CA VAL A 36 -4.31 1.35 1.44
C VAL A 36 -4.24 1.56 -0.07
N ALA A 37 -4.74 0.62 -0.88
CA ALA A 37 -4.79 0.73 -2.34
C ALA A 37 -5.72 1.85 -2.85
N ALA A 38 -6.67 2.31 -2.03
CA ALA A 38 -7.55 3.42 -2.35
C ALA A 38 -6.94 4.81 -2.02
N VAL A 39 -5.84 4.87 -1.27
CA VAL A 39 -5.21 6.14 -0.88
C VAL A 39 -4.33 6.68 -2.00
N ALA A 40 -4.80 7.75 -2.67
CA ALA A 40 -4.08 8.38 -3.78
C ALA A 40 -2.67 8.91 -3.42
N GLY A 41 -2.46 9.29 -2.16
CA GLY A 41 -1.15 9.75 -1.65
C GLY A 41 -0.15 8.63 -1.40
N SER A 42 -0.57 7.36 -1.39
CA SER A 42 0.28 6.21 -1.12
C SER A 42 0.96 5.70 -2.39
N HIS A 43 2.29 5.76 -2.43
CA HIS A 43 3.06 5.11 -3.49
C HIS A 43 2.85 3.60 -3.50
N THR A 44 2.84 2.99 -2.32
CA THR A 44 2.55 1.56 -2.14
C THR A 44 1.15 1.22 -2.64
N GLY A 45 0.14 2.00 -2.26
CA GLY A 45 -1.25 1.82 -2.64
C GLY A 45 -1.45 1.78 -4.16
N ARG A 46 -0.79 2.67 -4.90
CA ARG A 46 -0.83 2.68 -6.38
C ARG A 46 -0.38 1.36 -7.01
N PHE A 47 0.64 0.71 -6.45
CA PHE A 47 1.12 -0.59 -6.95
C PHE A 47 0.30 -1.75 -6.39
N LEU A 48 -0.13 -1.65 -5.14
CA LEU A 48 -0.96 -2.64 -4.47
C LEU A 48 -2.32 -2.79 -5.16
N ARG A 49 -2.91 -1.69 -5.63
CA ARG A 49 -4.12 -1.70 -6.47
C ARG A 49 -3.98 -2.63 -7.66
N LYS A 50 -2.88 -2.50 -8.43
CA LYS A 50 -2.61 -3.33 -9.61
C LYS A 50 -2.40 -4.80 -9.25
N ALA A 51 -1.86 -5.10 -8.07
CA ALA A 51 -1.71 -6.47 -7.60
C ALA A 51 -3.06 -7.08 -7.19
N LEU A 52 -3.90 -6.32 -6.50
CA LEU A 52 -5.25 -6.74 -6.10
C LEU A 52 -6.20 -6.90 -7.30
N ASP A 53 -6.11 -6.03 -8.31
CA ASP A 53 -6.89 -6.13 -9.54
C ASP A 53 -6.63 -7.48 -10.25
N LYS A 54 -5.36 -7.93 -10.29
CA LYS A 54 -4.98 -9.23 -10.89
C LYS A 54 -5.56 -10.43 -10.16
N ASP A 55 -5.78 -10.30 -8.86
CA ASP A 55 -6.33 -11.34 -8.01
C ASP A 55 -7.88 -11.28 -7.90
N GLY A 56 -8.52 -10.29 -8.54
CA GLY A 56 -9.97 -10.07 -8.45
C GLY A 56 -10.43 -9.56 -7.08
N ARG A 57 -9.54 -8.91 -6.31
CA ARG A 57 -9.80 -8.44 -4.93
C ARG A 57 -9.89 -6.92 -4.81
N ALA A 58 -9.75 -6.18 -5.91
CA ALA A 58 -9.86 -4.73 -5.84
C ALA A 58 -11.30 -4.29 -5.56
N ALA A 59 -11.45 -3.43 -4.55
CA ALA A 59 -12.70 -2.76 -4.19
C ALA A 59 -13.12 -1.69 -5.21
#